data_AF-A0A9W6GMF8-F1
#
_entry.id   AF-A0A9W6GMF8-F1
#
_cell.length_a   1.000
_cell.length_b   1.000
_cell.length_c   1.000
_cell.angle_alpha   90.00
_cell.angle_beta   90.00
_cell.angle_gamma   90.00
#
_symmetry.space_group_name_H-M   'P 1'
#
loop_
_entity.id
_entity.type
_entity.pdbx_description
1 polymer ?
#
loop_
_entity_poly.entity_id
_entity_poly.type
_entity_poly.pdbx_seq_one_letter_code
_entity_poly.pdbx_strand_id
1 'polypeptide(L)'
;MKKTTLLLAGLLLVSQLGMAEMKKDVKFTEKTYGVCSREMSVEVVDGKIASFSAVRGCPGNLNALSKLLPGMEVERVIDLLDDNYCSGAPLAGYTSCMDNLVEMLKYHVMGEGEGHIQEIRKNQKAGRKVVAFNGHICSGCGLCNAQLS
;
A
#
# COMPACT_ATOMS: atom_id res chain seq x y z
N MET A 1 17.18 47.68 -27.30
CA MET A 1 15.96 46.85 -27.14
C MET A 1 16.34 45.40 -27.35
N LYS A 2 16.16 44.53 -26.34
CA LYS A 2 16.22 43.04 -26.35
C LYS A 2 16.82 42.54 -25.01
N LYS A 3 16.04 42.57 -23.93
CA LYS A 3 16.35 41.84 -22.69
C LYS A 3 15.07 41.52 -21.91
N THR A 4 14.10 40.82 -22.49
CA THR A 4 12.88 40.50 -21.72
C THR A 4 12.05 39.30 -22.22
N THR A 5 12.65 38.20 -22.69
CA THR A 5 11.82 37.07 -23.18
C THR A 5 12.41 35.67 -22.97
N LEU A 6 13.18 35.44 -21.90
CA LEU A 6 13.79 34.11 -21.67
C LEU A 6 13.53 33.48 -20.29
N LEU A 7 12.67 34.07 -19.46
CA LEU A 7 12.39 33.55 -18.11
C LEU A 7 11.05 32.81 -17.95
N LEU A 8 10.10 32.93 -18.88
CA LEU A 8 8.80 32.21 -18.77
C LEU A 8 8.82 30.79 -19.33
N ALA A 9 9.75 30.44 -20.24
CA ALA A 9 9.81 29.10 -20.81
C ALA A 9 10.42 28.04 -19.87
N GLY A 10 11.15 28.47 -18.82
CA GLY A 10 11.82 27.57 -17.88
C GLY A 10 10.89 26.96 -16.82
N LEU A 11 9.73 27.57 -16.55
CA LEU A 11 8.81 27.10 -15.49
C LEU A 11 7.86 25.98 -15.98
N LEU A 12 7.67 25.86 -17.30
CA LEU A 12 6.79 24.86 -17.92
C LEU A 12 7.46 23.51 -18.19
N LEU A 13 8.79 23.41 -18.03
CA LEU A 13 9.56 22.20 -18.35
C LEU A 13 9.87 21.30 -17.14
N VAL A 14 9.51 21.70 -15.92
CA VAL A 14 9.77 20.90 -14.71
C VAL A 14 8.61 19.95 -14.37
N SER A 15 7.45 20.07 -15.02
CA SER A 15 6.29 19.21 -14.76
C SER A 15 6.27 17.88 -15.52
N GLN A 16 7.33 17.55 -16.27
CA GLN A 16 7.45 16.32 -17.05
C GLN A 16 8.64 15.45 -16.62
N LEU A 17 9.04 15.54 -15.34
CA LEU A 17 9.84 14.48 -14.73
C LEU A 17 8.93 13.25 -14.62
N GLY A 18 9.28 12.22 -15.40
CA GLY A 18 8.42 11.08 -15.74
C GLY A 18 7.70 10.47 -14.55
N MET A 19 6.38 10.68 -14.53
CA MET A 19 5.47 9.80 -13.79
C MET A 19 5.40 8.50 -14.58
N ALA A 20 5.70 7.37 -13.95
CA ALA A 20 5.40 6.06 -14.54
C ALA A 20 3.91 6.05 -14.94
N GLU A 21 3.60 5.56 -16.14
CA GLU A 21 2.24 5.58 -16.66
C GLU A 21 1.37 4.59 -15.86
N MET A 22 0.48 5.11 -15.01
CA MET A 22 -0.47 4.33 -14.20
C MET A 22 -1.45 3.55 -15.07
N LYS A 23 -1.67 2.27 -14.77
CA LYS A 23 -2.73 1.47 -15.39
C LYS A 23 -4.10 1.85 -14.82
N LYS A 24 -4.77 2.77 -15.49
CA LYS A 24 -6.05 3.34 -15.03
C LYS A 24 -7.21 2.35 -14.99
N ASP A 25 -7.17 1.30 -15.82
CA ASP A 25 -8.22 0.27 -15.86
C ASP A 25 -7.57 -1.11 -15.71
N VAL A 26 -7.81 -1.77 -14.58
CA VAL A 26 -7.23 -3.08 -14.28
C VAL A 26 -8.08 -3.85 -13.26
N LYS A 27 -8.17 -5.17 -13.43
CA LYS A 27 -8.79 -6.08 -12.47
C LYS A 27 -7.84 -7.21 -12.14
N PHE A 28 -7.63 -7.46 -10.86
CA PHE A 28 -6.73 -8.51 -10.41
C PHE A 28 -7.26 -9.19 -9.14
N THR A 29 -6.82 -10.44 -8.95
CA THR A 29 -7.07 -11.23 -7.75
C THR A 29 -5.76 -11.89 -7.35
N GLU A 30 -5.33 -11.65 -6.12
CA GLU A 30 -4.04 -12.11 -5.65
C GLU A 30 -4.12 -12.79 -4.28
N LYS A 31 -3.29 -13.83 -4.10
CA LYS A 31 -3.15 -14.51 -2.81
C LYS A 31 -2.35 -13.64 -1.86
N THR A 32 -2.92 -13.40 -0.69
CA THR A 32 -2.26 -12.64 0.37
C THR A 32 -1.22 -13.50 1.10
N TYR A 33 -0.22 -12.86 1.70
CA TYR A 33 0.85 -13.54 2.43
C TYR A 33 1.03 -12.98 3.85
N GLY A 34 1.27 -13.86 4.82
CA GLY A 34 1.59 -13.47 6.19
C GLY A 34 0.42 -12.86 6.98
N VAL A 35 -0.79 -12.88 6.43
CA VAL A 35 -2.00 -12.25 6.97
C VAL A 35 -3.15 -13.24 7.11
N CYS A 36 -4.24 -12.81 7.77
CA CYS A 36 -5.41 -13.66 8.03
C CYS A 36 -6.30 -13.87 6.80
N SER A 37 -6.34 -12.89 5.88
CA SER A 37 -6.97 -13.07 4.58
C SER A 37 -6.21 -14.11 3.76
N ARG A 38 -6.87 -14.74 2.80
CA ARG A 38 -6.27 -15.70 1.87
C ARG A 38 -6.13 -15.16 0.46
N GLU A 39 -6.98 -14.21 0.10
CA GLU A 39 -7.10 -13.70 -1.26
C GLU A 39 -7.81 -12.36 -1.24
N MET A 40 -7.41 -11.46 -2.14
CA MET A 40 -8.06 -10.17 -2.36
C MET A 40 -8.30 -9.95 -3.84
N SER A 41 -9.44 -9.35 -4.18
CA SER A 41 -9.79 -8.95 -5.53
C SER A 41 -10.04 -7.46 -5.58
N VAL A 42 -9.43 -6.79 -6.56
CA VAL A 42 -9.55 -5.34 -6.77
C VAL A 42 -9.88 -5.09 -8.24
N GLU A 43 -10.76 -4.13 -8.46
CA GLU A 43 -11.03 -3.56 -9.78
C GLU A 43 -10.79 -2.06 -9.71
N VAL A 44 -10.03 -1.54 -10.67
CA VAL A 44 -9.71 -0.13 -10.84
C VAL A 44 -10.28 0.31 -12.18
N VAL A 45 -10.95 1.46 -12.19
CA VAL A 45 -11.51 2.10 -13.39
C VAL A 45 -11.18 3.58 -13.33
N ASP A 46 -10.63 4.13 -14.41
CA ASP A 46 -10.16 5.53 -14.50
C ASP A 46 -9.29 5.96 -13.30
N GLY A 47 -8.37 5.10 -12.86
CA GLY A 47 -7.45 5.38 -11.74
C GLY A 47 -8.08 5.32 -10.34
N LYS A 48 -9.37 4.99 -10.24
CA LYS A 48 -10.11 4.87 -8.98
C LYS A 48 -10.46 3.42 -8.67
N ILE A 49 -10.50 3.05 -7.40
CA ILE A 49 -11.02 1.74 -7.00
C ILE A 49 -12.50 1.67 -7.38
N ALA A 50 -12.89 0.72 -8.21
CA ALA A 50 -14.28 0.41 -8.53
C ALA A 50 -14.86 -0.63 -7.55
N SER A 51 -14.07 -1.64 -7.17
CA SER A 51 -14.49 -2.63 -6.17
C SER A 51 -13.30 -3.25 -5.42
N PHE A 52 -13.58 -3.69 -4.19
CA PHE A 52 -12.66 -4.46 -3.34
C PHE A 52 -13.42 -5.60 -2.66
N SER A 53 -12.84 -6.79 -2.65
CA SER A 53 -13.31 -7.91 -1.84
C SER A 53 -12.16 -8.77 -1.34
N ALA A 54 -12.39 -9.52 -0.27
CA ALA A 54 -11.37 -10.37 0.34
C ALA A 54 -11.98 -11.66 0.88
N VAL A 55 -11.20 -12.75 0.80
CA VAL A 55 -11.56 -14.06 1.33
C VAL A 55 -10.92 -14.26 2.70
N ARG A 56 -11.74 -14.43 3.74
CA ARG A 56 -11.33 -14.45 5.17
C ARG A 56 -10.64 -13.15 5.63
N GLY A 57 -10.35 -13.10 6.93
CA GLY A 57 -9.77 -11.94 7.62
C GLY A 57 -10.76 -11.37 8.64
N CYS A 58 -10.51 -10.15 9.12
CA CYS A 58 -11.41 -9.48 10.05
C CYS A 58 -12.72 -9.12 9.30
N PRO A 59 -13.87 -9.73 9.65
CA PRO A 59 -15.10 -9.52 8.88
C PRO A 59 -15.57 -8.06 8.91
N GLY A 60 -15.46 -7.39 10.06
CA GLY A 60 -15.85 -5.98 10.20
C GLY A 60 -15.00 -5.04 9.35
N ASN A 61 -13.67 -5.11 9.50
CA ASN A 61 -12.77 -4.18 8.82
C ASN A 61 -12.76 -4.41 7.29
N LEU A 62 -12.73 -5.66 6.82
CA LEU A 62 -12.70 -5.93 5.38
C LEU A 62 -14.03 -5.60 4.70
N ASN A 63 -15.17 -5.79 5.39
CA ASN A 63 -16.47 -5.33 4.90
C ASN A 63 -16.63 -3.80 4.95
N ALA A 64 -15.91 -3.10 5.85
CA ALA A 64 -15.88 -1.64 5.83
C ALA A 64 -15.10 -1.14 4.60
N LEU A 65 -13.93 -1.73 4.32
CA LEU A 65 -13.14 -1.36 3.14
C LEU A 65 -13.88 -1.57 1.82
N SER A 66 -14.64 -2.67 1.67
CA SER A 66 -15.42 -2.89 0.45
C SER A 66 -16.50 -1.84 0.20
N LYS A 67 -16.87 -1.05 1.22
CA LYS A 67 -17.80 0.08 1.11
C LYS A 67 -17.10 1.43 0.99
N LEU A 68 -15.93 1.59 1.61
CA LEU A 68 -15.21 2.86 1.68
C LEU A 68 -14.33 3.11 0.45
N LEU A 69 -13.70 2.07 -0.08
CA LEU A 69 -12.74 2.22 -1.18
C LEU A 69 -13.36 2.60 -2.54
N PRO A 70 -14.56 2.12 -2.92
CA PRO A 70 -15.15 2.48 -4.22
C PRO A 70 -15.22 4.00 -4.44
N GLY A 71 -14.67 4.46 -5.57
CA GLY A 71 -14.58 5.87 -5.96
C GLY A 71 -13.33 6.62 -5.48
N MET A 72 -12.50 6.01 -4.63
CA MET A 72 -11.24 6.61 -4.17
C MET A 72 -10.13 6.45 -5.21
N GLU A 73 -9.32 7.50 -5.40
CA GLU A 73 -8.09 7.45 -6.20
C GLU A 73 -7.12 6.41 -5.62
N VAL A 74 -6.50 5.59 -6.47
CA VAL A 74 -5.58 4.54 -6.02
C VAL A 74 -4.40 5.13 -5.24
N GLU A 75 -3.83 6.23 -5.71
CA GLU A 75 -2.73 6.94 -5.03
C GLU A 75 -3.14 7.33 -3.60
N ARG A 76 -4.35 7.86 -3.42
CA ARG A 76 -4.88 8.22 -2.11
C ARG A 76 -5.08 7.02 -1.20
N VAL A 77 -5.49 5.88 -1.75
CA VAL A 77 -5.64 4.63 -0.99
C VAL A 77 -4.28 4.12 -0.53
N ILE A 78 -3.26 4.18 -1.39
CA ILE A 78 -1.88 3.84 -1.04
C ILE A 78 -1.42 4.75 0.12
N ASP A 79 -1.49 6.07 -0.04
CA ASP A 79 -1.06 7.04 0.99
C ASP A 79 -1.73 6.83 2.36
N LEU A 80 -3.01 6.44 2.36
CA LEU A 80 -3.78 6.25 3.59
C LEU A 80 -3.49 4.93 4.30
N LEU A 81 -3.10 3.89 3.55
CA LEU A 81 -3.02 2.52 4.04
C LEU A 81 -1.60 1.97 4.09
N ASP A 82 -0.61 2.68 3.53
CA ASP A 82 0.79 2.27 3.59
C ASP A 82 1.28 2.22 5.04
N ASP A 83 2.27 1.36 5.30
CA ASP A 83 2.82 1.12 6.65
C ASP A 83 1.78 0.74 7.74
N ASN A 84 0.60 0.26 7.35
CA ASN A 84 -0.42 -0.19 8.28
C ASN A 84 -0.18 -1.64 8.68
N TYR A 85 0.53 -1.89 9.78
CA TYR A 85 0.85 -3.25 10.24
C TYR A 85 -0.15 -3.80 11.25
N CYS A 86 -0.40 -5.13 11.21
CA CYS A 86 -1.32 -5.80 12.12
C CYS A 86 -0.57 -6.64 13.15
N SER A 87 -0.88 -6.47 14.43
CA SER A 87 -0.31 -7.28 15.52
C SER A 87 -0.95 -8.66 15.66
N GLY A 88 -2.15 -8.86 15.12
CA GLY A 88 -2.88 -10.14 15.14
C GLY A 88 -2.68 -11.02 13.90
N ALA A 89 -1.79 -10.64 12.98
CA ALA A 89 -1.51 -11.37 11.76
C ALA A 89 -0.52 -12.55 12.00
N PRO A 90 -0.52 -13.61 11.17
CA PRO A 90 0.48 -14.68 11.22
C PRO A 90 1.94 -14.19 11.18
N LEU A 91 2.23 -13.10 10.44
CA LEU A 91 3.50 -12.38 10.48
C LEU A 91 3.31 -11.01 11.18
N ALA A 92 2.92 -11.07 12.45
CA ALA A 92 2.58 -9.92 13.29
C ALA A 92 3.66 -8.83 13.31
N GLY A 93 3.25 -7.58 13.11
CA GLY A 93 4.11 -6.39 13.18
C GLY A 93 4.97 -6.11 11.94
N TYR A 94 4.86 -6.92 10.89
CA TYR A 94 5.59 -6.72 9.62
C TYR A 94 4.69 -6.63 8.39
N THR A 95 3.41 -7.00 8.54
CA THR A 95 2.44 -6.98 7.43
C THR A 95 1.01 -6.90 7.98
N SER A 96 0.07 -6.56 7.10
CA SER A 96 -1.37 -6.64 7.35
C SER A 96 -2.13 -6.85 6.05
N CYS A 97 -3.43 -7.08 6.16
CA CYS A 97 -4.33 -7.07 5.01
C CYS A 97 -4.20 -5.77 4.18
N MET A 98 -4.01 -4.63 4.85
CA MET A 98 -3.91 -3.32 4.20
C MET A 98 -2.55 -3.14 3.53
N ASP A 99 -1.48 -3.55 4.21
CA ASP A 99 -0.13 -3.58 3.64
C ASP A 99 -0.03 -4.53 2.43
N ASN A 100 -0.73 -5.68 2.43
CA ASN A 100 -0.86 -6.53 1.24
C ASN A 100 -1.61 -5.80 0.11
N LEU A 101 -2.73 -5.14 0.41
CA LEU A 101 -3.50 -4.39 -0.58
C LEU A 101 -2.67 -3.28 -1.23
N VAL A 102 -1.90 -2.51 -0.44
CA VAL A 102 -1.04 -1.43 -0.93
C VAL A 102 0.02 -1.96 -1.89
N GLU A 103 0.72 -3.02 -1.53
CA GLU A 103 1.72 -3.62 -2.42
C GLU A 103 1.10 -4.17 -3.71
N MET A 104 -0.11 -4.74 -3.64
CA MET A 104 -0.83 -5.17 -4.84
C MET A 104 -1.17 -3.99 -5.75
N LEU A 105 -1.59 -2.85 -5.18
CA LEU A 105 -1.90 -1.64 -5.94
C LEU A 105 -0.64 -1.04 -6.58
N LYS A 106 0.46 -0.93 -5.84
CA LYS A 106 1.75 -0.47 -6.38
C LYS A 106 2.15 -1.33 -7.60
N TYR A 107 2.10 -2.66 -7.46
CA TYR A 107 2.51 -3.58 -8.51
C TYR A 107 1.57 -3.59 -9.73
N HIS A 108 0.27 -3.75 -9.50
CA HIS A 108 -0.68 -3.92 -10.61
C HIS A 108 -1.13 -2.62 -11.24
N VAL A 109 -1.12 -1.50 -10.51
CA VAL A 109 -1.66 -0.21 -10.96
C VAL A 109 -0.54 0.79 -11.27
N MET A 110 0.38 1.00 -10.33
CA MET A 110 1.45 2.01 -10.49
C MET A 110 2.63 1.50 -11.32
N GLY A 111 2.77 0.17 -11.49
CA GLY A 111 3.96 -0.42 -12.08
C GLY A 111 5.19 -0.28 -11.18
N GLU A 112 4.97 -0.05 -9.89
CA GLU A 112 5.97 0.11 -8.85
C GLU A 112 6.01 -1.14 -7.95
N GLY A 113 7.17 -1.47 -7.39
CA GLY A 113 7.33 -2.62 -6.50
C GLY A 113 8.09 -3.80 -7.14
N GLU A 114 8.85 -4.52 -6.31
CA GLU A 114 9.76 -5.59 -6.77
C GLU A 114 9.12 -6.98 -6.64
N GLY A 115 8.84 -7.65 -7.76
CA GLY A 115 8.56 -9.09 -7.78
C GLY A 115 7.21 -9.53 -7.18
N HIS A 116 6.95 -10.84 -7.19
CA HIS A 116 5.71 -11.41 -6.68
C HIS A 116 5.65 -11.22 -5.14
N ILE A 117 4.53 -10.71 -4.59
CA ILE A 117 4.34 -10.43 -3.13
C ILE A 117 4.90 -11.52 -2.21
N GLN A 118 4.73 -12.77 -2.61
CA GLN A 118 5.24 -13.93 -1.87
C GLN A 118 6.76 -13.95 -1.71
N GLU A 119 7.53 -13.48 -2.70
CA GLU A 119 9.00 -13.44 -2.67
C GLU A 119 9.49 -12.30 -1.77
N ILE A 120 8.93 -11.09 -1.91
CA ILE A 120 9.18 -9.94 -1.02
C ILE A 120 8.99 -10.38 0.44
N ARG A 121 7.83 -10.98 0.74
CA ARG A 121 7.47 -11.33 2.12
C ARG A 121 8.19 -12.58 2.63
N LYS A 122 8.58 -13.52 1.77
CA LYS A 122 9.51 -14.62 2.13
C LYS A 122 10.87 -14.05 2.55
N ASN A 123 11.39 -13.06 1.82
CA ASN A 123 12.65 -12.39 2.16
C ASN A 123 12.55 -11.60 3.47
N GLN A 124 11.44 -10.88 3.71
CA GLN A 124 11.18 -10.22 5.01
C GLN A 124 11.11 -11.22 6.17
N LYS A 125 10.47 -12.39 5.96
CA LYS A 125 10.43 -13.48 6.96
C LYS A 125 11.81 -14.12 7.18
N ALA A 126 12.60 -14.28 6.13
CA ALA A 126 13.96 -14.84 6.21
C ALA A 126 14.93 -13.85 6.88
N GLY A 127 14.74 -12.56 6.65
CA GLY A 127 15.54 -11.47 7.20
C GLY A 127 15.08 -10.96 8.57
N ARG A 128 14.33 -11.76 9.35
CA ARG A 128 13.74 -11.43 10.66
C ARG A 128 14.78 -10.94 11.69
N LYS A 129 15.27 -9.72 11.49
CA LYS A 129 15.75 -8.85 12.55
C LYS A 129 14.50 -8.22 13.11
N VAL A 130 14.24 -8.51 14.38
CA VAL A 130 13.23 -7.83 15.17
C VAL A 130 13.38 -6.33 14.92
N VAL A 131 12.38 -5.70 14.29
CA VAL A 131 12.33 -4.23 14.23
C VAL A 131 12.12 -3.76 15.67
N ALA A 132 13.24 -3.50 16.34
CA ALA A 132 13.28 -2.91 17.65
C ALA A 132 13.24 -1.39 17.46
N PHE A 133 12.14 -0.77 17.84
CA PHE A 133 12.14 0.66 18.07
C PHE A 133 12.74 0.89 19.47
N ASN A 134 13.90 1.54 19.52
CA ASN A 134 14.58 1.95 20.77
C ASN A 134 14.87 0.80 21.78
N GLY A 135 15.32 -0.36 21.29
CA GLY A 135 15.76 -1.47 22.17
C GLY A 135 14.62 -2.32 22.78
N HIS A 136 13.36 -2.02 22.47
CA HIS A 136 12.23 -2.87 22.86
C HIS A 136 11.84 -3.85 21.76
N ILE A 137 11.75 -5.14 22.10
CA ILE A 137 11.12 -6.16 21.26
C ILE A 137 9.61 -5.93 21.34
N CYS A 138 9.04 -5.28 20.33
CA CYS A 138 7.59 -5.11 20.22
C CYS A 138 6.95 -6.49 19.99
N SER A 139 6.27 -7.01 21.02
CA SER A 139 5.52 -8.28 20.96
C SER A 139 4.10 -8.11 20.42
N GLY A 140 3.72 -6.91 19.97
CA GLY A 140 2.40 -6.63 19.37
C GLY A 140 1.20 -6.75 20.32
N CYS A 141 1.42 -6.90 21.63
CA CYS A 141 0.35 -7.15 22.61
C CYS A 141 -0.48 -5.90 23.00
N GLY A 142 -0.17 -4.72 22.47
CA GLY A 142 -0.91 -3.48 22.78
C GLY A 142 -0.63 -2.87 24.15
N LEU A 143 0.38 -3.36 24.89
CA LEU A 143 0.74 -2.86 26.23
C LEU A 143 1.59 -1.58 26.23
N CYS A 144 2.11 -1.16 25.08
CA CYS A 144 2.92 0.05 24.97
C CYS A 144 2.00 1.26 24.80
N ASN A 145 1.44 1.76 25.91
CA ASN A 145 0.88 3.11 25.97
C ASN A 145 2.03 4.12 25.74
N ALA A 146 2.29 4.47 24.49
CA ALA A 146 3.06 5.66 24.18
C ALA A 146 2.21 6.88 24.56
N GLN A 147 2.30 7.31 25.82
CA GLN A 147 2.04 8.72 26.12
C GLN A 147 3.13 9.52 25.43
N LEU A 148 2.76 10.14 24.33
CA LEU A 148 3.55 11.15 23.64
C LEU A 148 3.73 12.33 24.61
N SER A 149 4.94 12.49 25.13
CA SER A 149 5.45 13.74 25.71
C SER A 149 6.25 14.49 24.66
#